data_AF-A0A6N4AMJ5-F1
#
_entry.id   AF-A0A6N4AMJ5-F1
#
_cell.length_a   1.000
_cell.length_b   1.000
_cell.length_c   1.000
_cell.angle_alpha   90.00
_cell.angle_beta   90.00
_cell.angle_gamma   90.00
#
_symmetry.space_group_name_H-M   'P 1'
#
loop_
_entity.id
_entity.type
_entity.pdbx_description
1 polymer ?
#
loop_
_entity_poly.entity_id
_entity_poly.type
_entity_poly.pdbx_seq_one_letter_code
_entity_poly.pdbx_strand_id
1 'polypeptide(L)'
;MAFFRNFKKSFEELKSIRCLTVTALLIGVSVALKFVMIMPSETLKISFAFVGLAAIGMLYGPVVAGLAGVVTDVIGFLVKPTGAFSPIFTLVEVAGAVIYGIFLYGLNPVKLDFSSRTAFFGGLKTNGFQVFRIFMAKFCVNLFCNVFLNTIAMVIMGYFAPEVFWVKITTRIVKNLTMLPIEVFILLLVLYPVMVAYRAAFREKRSA
;
A
#
# COMPACT_ATOMS: atom_id res chain seq x y z
N MET A 1 -22.28 11.49 -5.19
CA MET A 1 -21.54 10.53 -6.03
C MET A 1 -20.03 10.88 -6.18
N ALA A 2 -19.33 11.22 -5.10
CA ALA A 2 -17.89 11.53 -5.16
C ALA A 2 -17.01 10.27 -5.32
N PHE A 3 -17.46 9.14 -4.77
CA PHE A 3 -16.77 7.86 -4.83
C PHE A 3 -16.54 7.35 -6.26
N PHE A 4 -17.62 7.16 -7.03
CA PHE A 4 -17.52 6.71 -8.43
C PHE A 4 -16.73 7.66 -9.33
N ARG A 5 -16.76 8.96 -9.03
CA ARG A 5 -15.96 9.95 -9.75
C ARG A 5 -14.45 9.73 -9.57
N ASN A 6 -14.01 9.30 -8.39
CA ASN A 6 -12.59 9.00 -8.15
C ASN A 6 -12.14 7.76 -8.93
N PHE A 7 -13.00 6.76 -9.06
CA PHE A 7 -12.73 5.58 -9.91
C PHE A 7 -12.65 5.96 -11.38
N LYS A 8 -13.59 6.76 -11.87
CA LYS A 8 -13.56 7.25 -13.26
C LYS A 8 -12.28 8.04 -13.56
N LYS A 9 -11.90 8.98 -12.69
CA LYS A 9 -10.66 9.75 -12.85
C LYS A 9 -9.42 8.86 -12.84
N SER A 10 -9.34 7.92 -11.91
CA SER A 10 -8.25 6.95 -11.84
C SER A 10 -8.13 6.13 -13.13
N PHE A 11 -9.25 5.72 -13.72
CA PHE A 11 -9.25 5.02 -14.99
C PHE A 11 -8.78 5.91 -16.16
N GLU A 12 -9.15 7.20 -16.16
CA GLU A 12 -8.70 8.15 -17.18
C GLU A 12 -7.18 8.39 -17.13
N GLU A 13 -6.56 8.32 -15.95
CA GLU A 13 -5.10 8.44 -15.80
C GLU A 13 -4.33 7.36 -16.57
N LEU A 14 -4.90 6.17 -16.80
CA LEU A 14 -4.25 5.08 -17.55
C LEU A 14 -3.91 5.45 -19.00
N LYS A 15 -4.61 6.44 -19.58
CA LYS A 15 -4.32 6.95 -20.93
C LYS A 15 -3.03 7.76 -21.00
N SER A 16 -2.53 8.22 -19.86
CA SER A 16 -1.32 9.03 -19.77
C SER A 16 -0.08 8.13 -19.75
N ILE A 17 0.83 8.34 -20.69
CA ILE A 17 2.14 7.67 -20.71
C ILE A 17 2.86 7.89 -19.39
N ARG A 18 2.74 9.10 -18.81
CA ARG A 18 3.32 9.43 -17.51
C ARG A 18 2.83 8.49 -16.40
N CYS A 19 1.51 8.23 -16.36
CA CYS A 19 0.91 7.34 -15.38
C CYS A 19 1.50 5.93 -15.50
N LEU A 20 1.58 5.40 -16.73
CA LEU A 20 2.13 4.08 -17.01
C LEU A 20 3.60 3.97 -16.58
N THR A 21 4.44 4.94 -16.96
CA THR A 21 5.88 4.91 -16.63
C THR A 21 6.13 5.01 -15.12
N VAL A 22 5.48 5.95 -14.42
CA VAL A 22 5.66 6.13 -12.97
C VAL A 22 5.12 4.91 -12.21
N THR A 23 3.99 4.35 -12.65
CA THR A 23 3.42 3.14 -12.06
C THR A 23 4.36 1.96 -12.25
N ALA A 24 4.93 1.75 -13.43
CA ALA A 24 5.90 0.70 -13.69
C ALA A 24 7.16 0.82 -12.79
N LEU A 25 7.70 2.03 -12.62
CA LEU A 25 8.83 2.28 -11.72
C LEU A 25 8.47 1.95 -10.27
N LEU A 26 7.30 2.39 -9.79
CA LEU A 26 6.86 2.12 -8.42
C LEU A 26 6.53 0.64 -8.17
N ILE A 27 6.03 -0.08 -9.19
CA ILE A 27 5.88 -1.54 -9.14
C ILE A 27 7.26 -2.20 -8.98
N GLY A 28 8.24 -1.79 -9.79
CA GLY A 28 9.61 -2.29 -9.68
C GLY A 28 10.19 -2.09 -8.27
N VAL A 29 9.98 -0.91 -7.68
CA VAL A 29 10.35 -0.62 -6.28
C VAL A 29 9.58 -1.51 -5.31
N SER A 30 8.27 -1.70 -5.49
CA SER A 30 7.46 -2.56 -4.62
C SER A 30 7.94 -4.02 -4.65
N VAL A 31 8.23 -4.55 -5.83
CA VAL A 31 8.76 -5.91 -6.01
C VAL A 31 10.15 -6.02 -5.39
N ALA A 32 11.05 -5.04 -5.59
CA ALA A 32 12.36 -5.03 -4.94
C ALA A 32 12.23 -5.03 -3.41
N LEU A 33 11.31 -4.23 -2.86
CA LEU A 33 11.02 -4.17 -1.43
C LEU A 33 10.37 -5.45 -0.87
N LYS A 34 9.70 -6.26 -1.71
CA LYS A 34 9.28 -7.62 -1.31
C LYS A 34 10.48 -8.51 -0.95
N PHE A 35 11.69 -8.24 -1.45
CA PHE A 35 12.88 -9.04 -1.10
C PHE A 35 13.56 -8.58 0.18
N VAL A 36 13.44 -7.30 0.52
CA VAL A 36 14.01 -6.73 1.75
C VAL A 36 13.07 -6.99 2.93
N MET A 37 12.79 -8.26 3.22
CA MET A 37 11.98 -8.64 4.38
C MET A 37 12.87 -8.77 5.61
N ILE A 38 12.52 -8.04 6.67
CA ILE A 38 13.14 -8.24 7.99
C ILE A 38 12.29 -9.26 8.74
N MET A 39 12.92 -10.34 9.21
CA MET A 39 12.26 -11.39 10.00
C MET A 39 12.86 -11.41 11.42
N PRO A 40 12.31 -10.60 12.36
CA PRO A 40 12.72 -10.68 13.76
C PRO A 40 12.36 -12.02 14.41
N SER A 41 11.38 -12.75 13.86
CA SER A 41 11.03 -14.10 14.29
C SER A 41 10.42 -14.90 13.12
N GLU A 42 10.31 -16.22 13.26
CA GLU A 42 9.75 -17.13 12.24
C GLU A 42 8.30 -16.80 11.86
N THR A 43 7.54 -16.20 12.78
CA THR A 43 6.14 -15.82 12.60
C THR A 43 5.96 -14.35 12.21
N LEU A 44 6.95 -13.51 12.55
CA LEU A 44 6.88 -12.06 12.37
C LEU A 44 7.74 -11.63 11.17
N LYS A 45 7.13 -11.68 9.99
CA LYS A 45 7.68 -11.09 8.76
C LYS A 45 7.19 -9.65 8.60
N ILE A 46 8.11 -8.68 8.53
CA ILE A 46 7.85 -7.29 8.16
C ILE A 46 8.17 -7.13 6.68
N SER A 47 7.19 -6.69 5.88
CA SER A 47 7.35 -6.43 4.45
C SER A 47 7.08 -4.96 4.14
N PHE A 48 7.90 -4.36 3.30
CA PHE A 48 7.78 -2.97 2.87
C PHE A 48 7.06 -2.82 1.52
N ALA A 49 6.58 -3.91 0.94
CA ALA A 49 5.95 -3.92 -0.38
C ALA A 49 4.74 -2.97 -0.50
N PHE A 50 4.04 -2.74 0.62
CA PHE A 50 2.88 -1.85 0.70
C PHE A 50 3.20 -0.40 0.31
N VAL A 51 4.46 0.03 0.45
CA VAL A 51 4.87 1.42 0.20
C VAL A 51 4.67 1.80 -1.27
N GLY A 52 5.06 0.94 -2.20
CA GLY A 52 4.92 1.20 -3.64
C GLY A 52 3.46 1.26 -4.07
N LEU A 53 2.63 0.30 -3.63
CA LEU A 53 1.19 0.30 -3.92
C LEU A 53 0.47 1.48 -3.28
N ALA A 54 0.85 1.88 -2.06
CA ALA A 54 0.32 3.07 -1.40
C ALA A 54 0.68 4.37 -2.17
N ALA A 55 1.92 4.46 -2.67
CA ALA A 55 2.35 5.58 -3.51
C ALA A 55 1.56 5.65 -4.82
N ILE A 56 1.36 4.53 -5.50
CA ILE A 56 0.54 4.47 -6.74
C ILE A 56 -0.91 4.88 -6.42
N GLY A 57 -1.49 4.37 -5.33
CA GLY A 57 -2.83 4.74 -4.89
C GLY A 57 -2.97 6.23 -4.58
N MET A 58 -1.95 6.83 -3.98
CA MET A 58 -1.93 8.27 -3.70
C MET A 58 -1.91 9.11 -4.99
N LEU A 59 -1.07 8.74 -5.95
CA LEU A 59 -0.84 9.51 -7.19
C LEU A 59 -1.96 9.31 -8.22
N TYR A 60 -2.37 8.06 -8.46
CA TYR A 60 -3.22 7.69 -9.60
C TYR A 60 -4.54 7.03 -9.22
N GLY A 61 -4.77 6.77 -7.93
CA GLY A 61 -6.08 6.37 -7.41
C GLY A 61 -6.36 4.87 -7.45
N PRO A 62 -7.62 4.47 -7.15
CA PRO A 62 -7.97 3.08 -6.84
C PRO A 62 -7.86 2.12 -8.02
N VAL A 63 -8.18 2.55 -9.24
CA VAL A 63 -8.19 1.67 -10.42
C VAL A 63 -6.75 1.36 -10.86
N VAL A 64 -5.91 2.39 -10.98
CA VAL A 64 -4.48 2.21 -11.32
C VAL A 64 -3.76 1.40 -10.25
N ALA A 65 -4.01 1.70 -8.98
CA ALA A 65 -3.41 0.92 -7.89
C ALA A 65 -3.88 -0.54 -7.90
N GLY A 66 -5.17 -0.80 -8.12
CA GLY A 66 -5.70 -2.17 -8.24
C GLY A 66 -5.01 -2.95 -9.36
N LEU A 67 -4.90 -2.37 -10.55
CA LEU A 67 -4.18 -3.00 -11.68
C LEU A 67 -2.69 -3.18 -11.37
N ALA A 68 -2.06 -2.20 -10.73
CA ALA A 68 -0.68 -2.33 -10.27
C ALA A 68 -0.51 -3.48 -9.28
N GLY A 69 -1.51 -3.75 -8.43
CA GLY A 69 -1.53 -4.91 -7.52
C GLY A 69 -1.48 -6.24 -8.28
N VAL A 70 -2.24 -6.39 -9.37
CA VAL A 70 -2.17 -7.59 -10.24
C VAL A 70 -0.76 -7.78 -10.76
N VAL A 71 -0.18 -6.71 -11.34
CA VAL A 71 1.14 -6.77 -11.96
C VAL A 71 2.23 -7.03 -10.92
N THR A 72 2.14 -6.41 -9.74
CA THR A 72 3.10 -6.57 -8.65
C THR A 72 3.08 -7.99 -8.07
N ASP A 73 1.92 -8.64 -8.04
CA ASP A 73 1.82 -10.03 -7.61
C ASP A 73 2.40 -10.99 -8.66
N VAL A 74 2.00 -10.85 -9.93
CA VAL A 74 2.51 -11.68 -11.03
C VAL A 74 4.02 -11.54 -11.19
N ILE A 75 4.54 -10.32 -11.23
CA ILE A 75 5.99 -10.09 -11.33
C ILE A 75 6.69 -10.59 -10.05
N GLY A 76 6.12 -10.34 -8.87
CA GLY A 76 6.67 -10.85 -7.61
C GLY A 76 6.82 -12.37 -7.62
N PHE A 77 5.81 -13.08 -8.13
CA PHE A 77 5.85 -14.53 -8.31
C PHE A 77 6.90 -14.97 -9.33
N LEU A 78 7.00 -14.29 -10.48
CA LEU A 78 7.98 -14.64 -11.52
C LEU A 78 9.42 -14.47 -11.05
N VAL A 79 9.70 -13.41 -10.28
CA VAL A 79 11.06 -13.15 -9.78
C VAL A 79 11.45 -14.11 -8.66
N LYS A 80 10.50 -14.50 -7.80
CA LYS A 80 10.74 -15.50 -6.75
C LYS A 80 9.52 -16.41 -6.61
N PRO A 81 9.50 -17.54 -7.34
CA PRO A 81 8.40 -18.48 -7.27
C PRO A 81 8.44 -19.21 -5.92
N THR A 82 7.75 -18.67 -4.91
CA THR A 82 7.55 -19.35 -3.63
C THR A 82 6.19 -20.03 -3.62
N GLY A 83 6.17 -21.32 -3.95
CA GLY A 83 4.93 -22.12 -4.05
C GLY A 83 4.26 -21.99 -5.42
N ALA A 84 2.99 -22.39 -5.50
CA ALA A 84 2.19 -22.23 -6.70
C ALA A 84 1.54 -20.84 -6.76
N PHE A 85 1.51 -20.24 -7.95
CA PHE A 85 0.74 -19.02 -8.19
C PHE A 85 -0.74 -19.31 -7.92
N SER A 86 -1.39 -18.45 -7.13
CA SER A 86 -2.82 -18.54 -6.87
C SER A 86 -3.50 -17.21 -7.19
N PRO A 87 -4.45 -17.20 -8.15
CA PRO A 87 -5.25 -16.02 -8.45
C PRO A 87 -5.98 -15.44 -7.22
N ILE A 88 -6.25 -16.27 -6.22
CA ILE A 88 -6.91 -15.84 -4.99
C ILE A 88 -6.03 -14.85 -4.21
N PHE A 89 -4.71 -15.09 -4.12
CA PHE A 89 -3.79 -14.15 -3.47
C PHE A 89 -3.59 -12.87 -4.27
N THR A 90 -3.64 -12.94 -5.60
CA THR A 90 -3.65 -11.76 -6.45
C THR A 90 -4.85 -10.86 -6.12
N LEU A 91 -6.05 -11.43 -5.92
CA LEU A 91 -7.23 -10.67 -5.51
C LEU A 91 -7.05 -9.98 -4.14
N VAL A 92 -6.31 -10.61 -3.21
CA VAL A 92 -5.98 -9.98 -1.92
C VAL A 92 -5.06 -8.76 -2.12
N GLU A 93 -4.04 -8.87 -2.98
CA GLU A 93 -3.12 -7.77 -3.29
C GLU A 93 -3.84 -6.62 -4.01
N VAL A 94 -4.71 -6.94 -4.98
CA VAL A 94 -5.58 -5.97 -5.66
C VAL A 94 -6.47 -5.24 -4.65
N ALA A 95 -7.15 -5.97 -3.76
CA ALA A 95 -8.00 -5.36 -2.74
C ALA A 95 -7.20 -4.39 -1.86
N GLY A 96 -5.98 -4.76 -1.45
CA GLY A 96 -5.11 -3.90 -0.66
C GLY A 96 -4.73 -2.62 -1.41
N ALA A 97 -4.35 -2.74 -2.68
CA ALA A 97 -3.98 -1.60 -3.52
C ALA A 97 -5.17 -0.67 -3.81
N VAL A 98 -6.36 -1.23 -4.04
CA VAL A 98 -7.61 -0.45 -4.20
C VAL A 98 -7.93 0.32 -2.92
N ILE A 99 -7.81 -0.29 -1.74
CA ILE A 99 -8.03 0.38 -0.45
C ILE A 99 -7.07 1.57 -0.31
N TYR A 100 -5.78 1.38 -0.63
CA TYR A 100 -4.83 2.50 -0.65
C TYR A 100 -5.28 3.62 -1.59
N GLY A 101 -5.72 3.29 -2.81
CA GLY A 101 -6.25 4.29 -3.73
C GLY A 101 -7.52 4.98 -3.23
N ILE A 102 -8.44 4.29 -2.56
CA ILE A 102 -9.65 4.91 -2.00
C ILE A 102 -9.29 5.95 -0.94
N PHE A 103 -8.39 5.60 -0.01
CA PHE A 103 -8.06 6.47 1.12
C PHE A 103 -7.00 7.52 0.80
N LEU A 104 -6.04 7.24 -0.09
CA LEU A 104 -4.88 8.10 -0.34
C LEU A 104 -5.00 8.95 -1.61
N TYR A 105 -5.96 8.69 -2.50
CA TYR A 105 -6.03 9.43 -3.76
C TYR A 105 -6.20 10.94 -3.53
N GLY A 106 -5.34 11.73 -4.18
CA GLY A 106 -5.31 13.19 -4.03
C GLY A 106 -4.91 13.67 -2.62
N LEU A 107 -4.30 12.80 -1.80
CA LEU A 107 -3.71 13.20 -0.53
C LEU A 107 -2.51 14.11 -0.79
N ASN A 108 -2.45 15.24 -0.10
CA ASN A 108 -1.20 15.98 0.06
C ASN A 108 -0.49 15.39 1.30
N PRO A 109 0.68 14.76 1.14
CA PRO A 109 1.36 14.12 2.25
C PRO A 109 1.96 15.13 3.24
N VAL A 110 2.08 14.71 4.50
CA VAL A 110 2.61 15.51 5.60
C VAL A 110 4.13 15.64 5.46
N LYS A 111 4.65 16.87 5.46
CA LYS A 111 6.09 17.09 5.65
C LYS A 111 6.42 16.90 7.11
N LEU A 112 7.12 15.83 7.45
CA LEU A 112 7.61 15.61 8.80
C LEU A 112 8.83 16.49 9.06
N ASP A 113 8.78 17.26 10.15
CA ASP A 113 9.88 18.08 10.63
C ASP A 113 10.51 17.42 11.87
N PHE A 114 11.79 17.11 11.78
CA PHE A 114 12.57 16.46 12.83
C PHE A 114 13.45 17.43 13.64
N SER A 115 13.30 18.74 13.42
CA SER A 115 14.07 19.78 14.11
C SER A 115 13.81 19.83 15.62
N SER A 116 12.56 19.59 16.04
CA SER A 116 12.18 19.54 17.46
C SER A 116 10.97 18.62 17.69
N ARG A 117 10.87 18.04 18.90
CA ARG A 117 9.71 17.21 19.29
C ARG A 117 8.39 17.98 19.15
N THR A 118 8.38 19.25 19.56
CA THR A 118 7.20 20.11 19.45
C THR A 118 6.83 20.38 17.99
N ALA A 119 7.81 20.52 17.10
CA ALA A 119 7.59 20.71 15.67
C ALA A 119 7.06 19.43 15.00
N PHE A 120 7.60 18.26 15.35
CA PHE A 120 7.13 16.97 14.85
C PHE A 120 5.66 16.71 15.18
N PHE A 121 5.31 16.75 16.48
CA PHE A 121 3.94 16.51 16.92
C PHE A 121 2.99 17.67 16.53
N GLY A 122 3.50 18.90 16.46
CA GLY A 122 2.76 20.05 15.93
C GLY A 122 2.36 19.85 14.46
N GLY A 123 3.30 19.41 13.61
CA GLY A 123 3.04 19.11 12.21
C GLY A 123 2.05 17.97 12.01
N LEU A 124 2.11 16.95 12.88
CA LEU A 124 1.16 15.83 12.89
C LEU A 124 -0.26 16.27 13.28
N LYS A 125 -0.39 17.14 14.29
CA LYS A 125 -1.67 17.68 14.76
C LYS A 125 -2.31 18.60 13.73
N THR A 126 -1.53 19.49 13.12
CA THR A 126 -2.00 20.40 12.06
C THR A 126 -2.53 19.63 10.84
N ASN A 127 -1.89 18.52 10.49
CA ASN A 127 -2.30 17.66 9.38
C ASN A 127 -3.12 16.44 9.83
N GLY A 128 -3.83 16.53 10.96
CA GLY A 128 -4.53 15.41 11.58
C GLY A 128 -5.46 14.65 10.61
N PHE A 129 -6.14 15.35 9.71
CA PHE A 129 -6.99 14.72 8.68
C PHE A 129 -6.19 13.85 7.69
N GLN A 130 -5.00 14.29 7.27
CA GLN A 130 -4.14 13.53 6.34
C GLN A 130 -3.55 12.30 7.03
N VAL A 131 -3.10 12.48 8.27
CA VAL A 131 -2.59 11.39 9.12
C VAL A 131 -3.69 10.36 9.35
N PHE A 132 -4.91 10.80 9.63
CA PHE A 132 -6.07 9.94 9.79
C PHE A 132 -6.38 9.13 8.52
N ARG A 133 -6.30 9.74 7.33
CA ARG A 133 -6.46 9.02 6.06
C ARG A 133 -5.39 7.94 5.86
N ILE A 134 -4.13 8.24 6.18
CA ILE A 134 -3.03 7.26 6.09
C ILE A 134 -3.25 6.11 7.08
N PHE A 135 -3.60 6.44 8.32
CA PHE A 135 -3.92 5.46 9.36
C PHE A 135 -5.07 4.56 8.92
N MET A 136 -6.18 5.14 8.45
CA MET A 136 -7.36 4.38 8.01
C MET A 136 -7.06 3.52 6.79
N ALA A 137 -6.29 4.03 5.82
CA ALA A 137 -5.85 3.23 4.68
C ALA A 137 -5.15 1.96 5.16
N LYS A 138 -4.17 2.11 6.07
CA LYS A 138 -3.38 0.98 6.53
C LYS A 138 -4.15 0.06 7.48
N PHE A 139 -4.98 0.61 8.35
CA PHE A 139 -5.85 -0.15 9.23
C PHE A 139 -6.82 -1.03 8.42
N CYS A 140 -7.47 -0.46 7.39
CA CYS A 140 -8.37 -1.21 6.51
C CYS A 140 -7.63 -2.30 5.72
N VAL A 141 -6.45 -2.04 5.18
CA VAL A 141 -5.64 -3.08 4.49
C VAL A 141 -5.27 -4.19 5.47
N ASN A 142 -4.85 -3.86 6.68
CA ASN A 142 -4.45 -4.85 7.67
C ASN A 142 -5.65 -5.71 8.12
N LEU A 143 -6.81 -5.09 8.34
CA LEU A 143 -8.02 -5.79 8.77
C LEU A 143 -8.63 -6.64 7.64
N PHE A 144 -8.91 -6.04 6.49
CA PHE A 144 -9.62 -6.73 5.41
C PHE A 144 -8.68 -7.62 4.59
N CYS A 145 -7.52 -7.14 4.17
CA CYS A 145 -6.64 -7.92 3.31
C CYS A 145 -5.79 -8.90 4.12
N ASN A 146 -5.04 -8.41 5.11
CA ASN A 146 -4.06 -9.24 5.80
C ASN A 146 -4.70 -10.22 6.80
N VAL A 147 -5.72 -9.78 7.55
CA VAL A 147 -6.39 -10.64 8.54
C VAL A 147 -7.50 -11.45 7.89
N PHE A 148 -8.41 -10.86 7.13
CA PHE A 148 -9.59 -11.59 6.62
C PHE A 148 -9.31 -12.33 5.31
N LEU A 149 -9.10 -11.61 4.21
CA LEU A 149 -9.00 -12.18 2.86
C LEU A 149 -7.83 -13.15 2.72
N ASN A 150 -6.66 -12.81 3.25
CA ASN A 150 -5.49 -13.70 3.22
C ASN A 150 -5.78 -15.00 4.01
N THR A 151 -6.50 -14.94 5.13
CA THR A 151 -6.77 -16.15 5.94
C THR A 151 -7.75 -17.06 5.22
N ILE A 152 -8.80 -16.48 4.64
CA ILE A 152 -9.76 -17.21 3.81
C ILE A 152 -9.08 -17.83 2.59
N ALA A 153 -8.24 -17.06 1.89
CA ALA A 153 -7.48 -17.55 0.75
C ALA A 153 -6.63 -18.78 1.11
N MET A 154 -5.99 -18.77 2.28
CA MET A 154 -5.20 -19.91 2.74
C MET A 154 -6.04 -21.15 3.08
N VAL A 155 -7.24 -20.97 3.63
CA VAL A 155 -8.18 -22.09 3.86
C VAL A 155 -8.65 -22.69 2.54
N ILE A 156 -9.08 -21.85 1.60
CA ILE A 156 -9.57 -22.29 0.29
C ILE A 156 -8.48 -23.04 -0.48
N MET A 157 -7.24 -22.55 -0.40
CA MET A 157 -6.08 -23.18 -1.05
C MET A 157 -5.55 -24.41 -0.30
N GLY A 158 -6.16 -24.81 0.83
CA GLY A 158 -5.79 -26.00 1.58
C GLY A 158 -4.48 -25.90 2.37
N TYR A 159 -3.96 -24.70 2.63
CA TYR A 159 -2.73 -24.52 3.42
C TYR A 159 -2.90 -24.89 4.90
N PHE A 160 -4.11 -24.79 5.44
CA PHE A 160 -4.44 -25.26 6.79
C PHE A 160 -5.93 -25.60 6.92
N ALA A 161 -6.25 -26.48 7.88
CA ALA A 161 -7.60 -26.95 8.13
C ALA A 161 -8.52 -25.82 8.65
N PRO A 162 -9.83 -25.86 8.34
CA PRO A 162 -10.80 -24.86 8.82
C PRO A 162 -10.84 -24.73 10.35
N GLU A 163 -10.50 -25.78 11.09
CA GLU A 163 -10.51 -25.80 12.56
C GLU A 163 -9.50 -24.82 13.18
N VAL A 164 -8.36 -24.57 12.54
CA VAL A 164 -7.35 -23.62 13.05
C VAL A 164 -7.60 -22.18 12.58
N PHE A 165 -8.69 -21.93 11.84
CA PHE A 165 -9.01 -20.64 11.25
C PHE A 165 -9.02 -19.50 12.28
N TRP A 166 -9.73 -19.68 13.40
CA TRP A 166 -9.84 -18.66 14.44
C TRP A 166 -8.51 -18.39 15.14
N VAL A 167 -7.69 -19.42 15.37
CA VAL A 167 -6.35 -19.27 15.93
C VAL A 167 -5.46 -18.45 14.99
N LYS A 168 -5.54 -18.72 13.68
CA LYS A 168 -4.79 -17.96 12.66
C LYS A 168 -5.28 -16.51 12.53
N ILE A 169 -6.58 -16.24 12.67
CA ILE A 169 -7.09 -14.86 12.71
C ILE A 169 -6.53 -14.11 13.92
N THR A 170 -6.64 -14.66 15.13
CA THR A 170 -6.19 -13.99 16.35
C THR A 170 -4.70 -13.65 16.29
N THR A 171 -3.87 -14.59 15.84
CA THR A 171 -2.42 -14.35 15.68
C THR A 171 -2.13 -13.26 14.63
N ARG A 172 -2.90 -13.20 13.54
CA ARG A 172 -2.78 -12.14 12.52
C ARG A 172 -3.24 -10.79 13.02
N ILE A 173 -4.31 -10.72 13.82
CA ILE A 173 -4.78 -9.47 14.42
C ILE A 173 -3.69 -8.88 15.30
N VAL A 174 -3.13 -9.68 16.22
CA VAL A 174 -2.05 -9.24 17.11
C VAL A 174 -0.84 -8.76 16.32
N LYS A 175 -0.40 -9.53 15.32
CA LYS A 175 0.71 -9.14 14.45
C LYS A 175 0.45 -7.83 13.71
N ASN A 176 -0.73 -7.66 13.10
CA ASN A 176 -1.01 -6.47 12.30
C ASN A 176 -1.26 -5.23 13.17
N LEU A 177 -1.83 -5.36 14.37
CA LEU A 177 -2.02 -4.25 15.31
C LEU A 177 -0.69 -3.76 15.88
N THR A 178 0.22 -4.68 16.21
CA THR A 178 1.56 -4.33 16.69
C THR A 178 2.40 -3.66 15.60
N MET A 179 2.25 -4.07 14.33
CA MET A 179 2.93 -3.44 13.19
C MET A 179 2.31 -2.13 12.72
N LEU A 180 1.02 -1.90 12.97
CA LEU A 180 0.29 -0.75 12.44
C LEU A 180 0.97 0.60 12.71
N PRO A 181 1.48 0.91 13.91
CA PRO A 181 2.17 2.19 14.16
C PRO A 181 3.42 2.35 13.30
N ILE A 182 4.17 1.26 13.12
CA ILE A 182 5.41 1.23 12.33
C ILE A 182 5.08 1.46 10.86
N GLU A 183 4.08 0.76 10.34
CA GLU A 183 3.70 0.87 8.93
C GLU A 183 3.11 2.25 8.60
N VAL A 184 2.30 2.83 9.50
CA VAL A 184 1.77 4.19 9.35
C VAL A 184 2.92 5.22 9.38
N PHE A 185 3.89 5.03 10.27
CA PHE A 185 5.07 5.89 10.32
C PHE A 185 5.90 5.82 9.04
N ILE A 186 6.11 4.62 8.49
CA ILE A 186 6.78 4.42 7.19
C ILE A 186 6.01 5.13 6.07
N LEU A 187 4.68 5.03 6.03
CA LEU A 187 3.88 5.74 5.03
C LEU A 187 4.01 7.26 5.17
N LEU A 188 4.00 7.80 6.38
CA LEU A 188 4.21 9.23 6.62
C LEU A 188 5.59 9.69 6.12
N LEU A 189 6.61 8.87 6.31
CA LEU A 189 7.97 9.15 5.84
C LEU A 189 8.10 9.07 4.32
N VAL A 190 7.49 8.10 3.65
CA VAL A 190 7.74 7.82 2.24
C VAL A 190 6.79 8.56 1.28
N LEU A 191 5.54 8.78 1.67
CA LEU A 191 4.58 9.43 0.76
C LEU A 191 4.97 10.87 0.42
N TYR A 192 5.57 11.61 1.36
CA TYR A 192 6.06 12.97 1.12
C TYR A 192 7.17 13.06 0.05
N PRO A 193 8.32 12.37 0.18
CA PRO A 193 9.38 12.42 -0.81
C PRO A 193 8.93 11.89 -2.18
N VAL A 194 8.06 10.87 -2.23
CA VAL A 194 7.48 10.40 -3.49
C VAL A 194 6.70 11.52 -4.18
N MET A 195 5.87 12.26 -3.44
CA MET A 195 5.10 13.37 -4.00
C MET A 195 6.01 14.53 -4.47
N VAL A 196 7.08 14.81 -3.73
CA VAL A 196 8.06 15.84 -4.10
C VAL A 196 8.81 15.42 -5.37
N ALA A 197 9.31 14.18 -5.45
CA ALA A 197 10.00 13.65 -6.61
C ALA A 197 9.09 13.64 -7.86
N TYR A 198 7.84 13.19 -7.69
CA TYR A 198 6.83 13.24 -8.76
C TYR A 198 6.60 14.67 -9.26
N ARG A 199 6.41 15.63 -8.34
CA ARG A 199 6.23 17.03 -8.71
C ARG A 199 7.47 17.61 -9.37
N ALA A 200 8.68 17.30 -8.89
CA ALA A 200 9.93 17.79 -9.49
C ALA A 200 10.10 17.29 -10.93
N ALA A 201 9.91 15.99 -11.16
CA ALA A 201 10.05 15.39 -12.49
C ALA A 201 9.07 15.94 -13.54
N PHE A 202 7.90 16.46 -13.11
CA PHE A 202 6.84 16.89 -14.04
C PHE A 202 6.41 18.35 -13.90
N ARG A 203 7.01 19.16 -13.02
CA ARG A 203 6.75 20.61 -12.92
C ARG A 203 7.67 21.47 -13.80
N GLU A 204 8.75 20.94 -14.35
CA GLU A 204 9.77 21.76 -15.04
C GLU A 204 9.45 22.15 -16.49
N LYS A 205 8.18 22.19 -16.91
CA LYS A 205 7.76 22.78 -18.19
C LYS A 205 6.42 23.52 -18.11
N ARG A 206 6.35 24.57 -17.28
CA ARG A 206 5.26 25.56 -17.37
C ARG A 206 5.79 27.01 -17.38
N SER A 207 7.02 27.21 -17.83
CA SER A 207 7.64 28.53 -18.05
C SER A 207 8.66 28.44 -19.18
N ALA A 208 8.18 28.43 -20.41
CA ALA A 208 8.85 28.88 -21.63
C ALA A 208 7.76 29.06 -22.71
#